data_AF-A0A4U8QM03-F1
#
_entry.id   AF-A0A4U8QM03-F1
#
_cell.length_a   1.000
_cell.length_b   1.000
_cell.length_c   1.000
_cell.angle_alpha   90.00
_cell.angle_beta   90.00
_cell.angle_gamma   90.00
#
_symmetry.space_group_name_H-M   'P 1'
#
loop_
_entity.id
_entity.type
_entity.pdbx_description
1 polymer ?
#
loop_
_entity_poly.entity_id
_entity_poly.type
_entity_poly.pdbx_seq_one_letter_code
_entity_poly.pdbx_strand_id
1 'polypeptide(L)'
;MLNIILKHIMRTAHTSIRIFDRENRLREYLGDGSCSDPVLHDEIWRSHLLAMADMDRPCIYLEKYPIYYGVILGGEDRYIIGPVSIDFTVQFQEGIPIGEAYARQHGIPEKKIRISYCEFELFCELVLLLYHVLTGKDMKISDLIQRNFDNNELQHGIKKELNRVYFQYQENEKVHNSYEHELRELNSIREGDTGKLKRCMEEVVEGEYAVLSQNPLQAAKNLAIVALAIAARAAIDGGMLPEDSFSINDSYILRVDAAKDHGQIMALVNKAKMEYAELVYEKNRSGENNRIVEEAKRLIYKNMHQKIVIYKIAEELHVTPEYLSAVFKREEGITVNDYIMKGKVKLSQNLLIYSDYTVEEIGYYFGFSSQSHFGKVFKKWSDMTPVQYRRRYGIKSFTDKEKRIDRY
;
A
#
# COMPACT_ATOMS: atom_id res chain seq x y z
N MET A 1 -4.28 -37.60 -1.69
CA MET A 1 -4.81 -36.23 -1.88
C MET A 1 -4.18 -35.26 -0.88
N LEU A 2 -4.29 -35.51 0.44
CA LEU A 2 -3.73 -34.65 1.51
C LEU A 2 -2.24 -34.28 1.30
N ASN A 3 -1.36 -35.24 1.04
CA ASN A 3 0.08 -34.95 0.83
C ASN A 3 0.37 -34.02 -0.36
N ILE A 4 -0.50 -34.00 -1.38
CA ILE A 4 -0.37 -33.09 -2.53
C ILE A 4 -0.74 -31.67 -2.09
N ILE A 5 -1.83 -31.53 -1.33
CA ILE A 5 -2.30 -30.25 -0.80
C ILE A 5 -1.28 -29.67 0.18
N LEU A 6 -0.74 -30.47 1.10
CA LEU A 6 0.28 -30.02 2.04
C LEU A 6 1.54 -29.50 1.31
N LYS A 7 2.00 -30.22 0.27
CA LYS A 7 3.11 -29.76 -0.58
C LYS A 7 2.76 -28.50 -1.37
N HIS A 8 1.51 -28.35 -1.80
CA HIS A 8 1.05 -27.14 -2.48
C HIS A 8 1.10 -25.94 -1.52
N ILE A 9 0.52 -26.05 -0.32
CA ILE A 9 0.52 -24.99 0.70
C ILE A 9 1.96 -24.58 1.06
N MET A 10 2.82 -25.57 1.35
CA MET A 10 4.24 -25.34 1.68
C MET A 10 4.97 -24.56 0.57
N ARG A 11 4.70 -24.89 -0.70
CA ARG A 11 5.32 -24.21 -1.86
C ARG A 11 4.74 -22.83 -2.12
N THR A 12 3.43 -22.64 -1.95
CA THR A 12 2.74 -21.37 -2.20
C THR A 12 3.05 -20.34 -1.11
N ALA A 13 3.00 -20.74 0.17
CA ALA A 13 3.32 -19.87 1.30
C ALA A 13 4.83 -19.83 1.65
N HIS A 14 5.65 -20.66 0.98
CA HIS A 14 7.08 -20.82 1.24
C HIS A 14 7.40 -21.02 2.74
N THR A 15 6.59 -21.83 3.42
CA THR A 15 6.63 -22.01 4.87
C THR A 15 6.56 -23.48 5.27
N SER A 16 6.88 -23.78 6.53
CA SER A 16 6.89 -25.14 7.05
C SER A 16 5.52 -25.54 7.61
N ILE A 17 5.21 -26.83 7.53
CA ILE A 17 4.04 -27.46 8.14
C ILE A 17 4.53 -28.53 9.10
N ARG A 18 4.03 -28.50 10.34
CA ARG A 18 4.31 -29.51 11.36
C ARG A 18 3.01 -30.22 11.71
N ILE A 19 3.06 -31.54 11.78
CA ILE A 19 1.93 -32.39 12.16
C ILE A 19 2.27 -33.05 13.48
N PHE A 20 1.47 -32.80 14.50
CA PHE A 20 1.62 -33.38 15.83
C PHE A 20 0.46 -34.34 16.12
N ASP A 21 0.74 -35.44 16.81
CA ASP A 21 -0.31 -36.34 17.30
C ASP A 21 -1.03 -35.77 18.54
N ARG A 22 -2.01 -36.52 19.05
CA ARG A 22 -2.74 -36.17 20.28
C ARG A 22 -1.84 -36.04 21.51
N GLU A 23 -0.74 -36.79 21.57
CA GLU A 23 0.24 -36.74 22.65
C GLU A 23 1.32 -35.65 22.43
N ASN A 24 1.09 -34.72 21.49
CA ASN A 24 1.99 -33.61 21.16
C ASN A 24 3.36 -34.05 20.61
N ARG A 25 3.47 -35.27 20.05
CA ARG A 25 4.68 -35.76 19.40
C ARG A 25 4.64 -35.41 17.91
N LEU A 26 5.76 -34.91 17.40
CA LEU A 26 5.91 -34.60 15.98
C LEU A 26 5.81 -35.89 15.16
N ARG A 27 4.80 -36.00 14.29
CA ARG A 27 4.63 -37.11 13.34
C ARG A 27 5.33 -36.83 12.04
N GLU A 28 5.16 -35.62 11.51
CA GLU A 28 5.68 -35.24 10.21
C GLU A 28 6.08 -33.77 10.20
N TYR A 29 7.19 -33.50 9.50
CA TYR A 29 7.68 -32.17 9.21
C TYR A 29 7.79 -31.99 7.71
N LEU A 30 7.17 -30.95 7.18
CA LEU A 30 7.19 -30.60 5.76
C LEU A 30 7.77 -29.19 5.61
N GLY A 31 8.95 -29.09 5.00
CA GLY A 31 9.62 -27.80 4.79
C GLY A 31 11.13 -27.96 4.85
N ASP A 32 11.82 -26.83 4.78
CA ASP A 32 13.27 -26.74 4.89
C ASP A 32 13.62 -26.30 6.33
N GLY A 33 14.85 -26.53 6.80
CA GLY A 33 15.36 -25.91 8.02
C GLY A 33 14.75 -26.36 9.35
N SER A 34 14.44 -27.66 9.52
CA SER A 34 13.90 -28.19 10.80
C SER A 34 14.80 -27.90 12.01
N CYS A 35 16.11 -27.70 11.80
CA CYS A 35 17.10 -27.36 12.84
C CYS A 35 17.05 -25.91 13.33
N SER A 36 16.25 -25.06 12.67
CA SER A 36 16.02 -23.67 13.06
C SER A 36 14.54 -23.33 13.16
N ASP A 37 13.73 -24.35 13.39
CA ASP A 37 12.29 -24.22 13.48
C ASP A 37 11.84 -23.74 14.88
N PRO A 38 11.18 -22.57 14.99
CA PRO A 38 10.73 -22.05 16.28
C PRO A 38 9.78 -22.96 17.02
N VAL A 39 8.90 -23.68 16.31
CA VAL A 39 7.93 -24.60 16.92
C VAL A 39 8.64 -25.84 17.45
N LEU A 40 9.79 -26.23 16.91
CA LEU A 40 10.54 -27.38 17.41
C LEU A 40 11.49 -27.01 18.57
N HIS A 41 12.01 -25.78 18.60
CA HIS A 41 12.99 -25.33 19.58
C HIS A 41 12.42 -24.61 20.81
N ASP A 42 11.26 -23.96 20.69
CA ASP A 42 10.61 -23.27 21.80
C ASP A 42 9.39 -24.08 22.28
N GLU A 43 9.55 -24.79 23.39
CA GLU A 43 8.50 -25.65 23.94
C GLU A 43 7.30 -24.87 24.48
N ILE A 44 7.52 -23.66 25.00
CA ILE A 44 6.45 -22.81 25.51
C ILE A 44 5.59 -22.36 24.34
N TRP A 45 6.24 -21.88 23.29
CA TRP A 45 5.58 -21.46 22.07
C TRP A 45 4.84 -22.62 21.36
N ARG A 46 5.49 -23.78 21.25
CA ARG A 46 4.86 -25.00 20.72
C ARG A 46 3.61 -25.37 21.51
N SER A 47 3.70 -25.40 22.83
CA SER A 47 2.57 -25.76 23.69
C SER A 47 1.41 -24.78 23.54
N HIS A 48 1.70 -23.49 23.37
CA HIS A 48 0.71 -22.48 23.09
C HIS A 48 -0.02 -22.75 21.76
N LEU A 49 0.72 -22.96 20.67
CA LEU A 49 0.11 -23.27 19.36
C LEU A 49 -0.71 -24.57 19.38
N LEU A 50 -0.23 -25.61 20.06
CA LEU A 50 -0.95 -26.89 20.14
C LEU A 50 -2.25 -26.79 20.94
N ALA A 51 -2.27 -26.02 22.03
CA ALA A 51 -3.50 -25.76 22.79
C ALA A 51 -4.56 -25.02 21.94
N MET A 52 -4.11 -24.16 21.03
CA MET A 52 -5.00 -23.44 20.10
C MET A 52 -5.58 -24.35 19.01
N ALA A 53 -4.91 -25.45 18.68
CA ALA A 53 -5.42 -26.43 17.73
C ALA A 53 -6.68 -27.12 18.24
N ASP A 54 -6.85 -27.28 19.56
CA ASP A 54 -7.97 -28.02 20.14
C ASP A 54 -9.34 -27.30 19.99
N MET A 55 -9.38 -26.13 19.36
CA MET A 55 -10.61 -25.49 18.93
C MET A 55 -11.18 -26.21 17.69
N ASP A 56 -12.49 -26.51 17.64
CA ASP A 56 -13.17 -27.11 16.45
C ASP A 56 -13.33 -26.08 15.30
N ARG A 57 -12.23 -25.41 14.93
CA ARG A 57 -12.14 -24.40 13.87
C ARG A 57 -10.67 -24.17 13.49
N PRO A 58 -10.39 -23.70 12.26
CA PRO A 58 -9.09 -23.17 11.90
C PRO A 58 -8.80 -21.87 12.68
N CYS A 59 -7.59 -21.77 13.20
CA CYS A 59 -7.11 -20.63 13.97
C CYS A 59 -5.99 -19.91 13.22
N ILE A 60 -6.04 -18.57 13.19
CA ILE A 60 -4.97 -17.71 12.67
C ILE A 60 -4.41 -16.93 13.85
N TYR A 61 -3.12 -17.05 14.10
CA TYR A 61 -2.48 -16.48 15.26
C TYR A 61 -1.37 -15.51 14.88
N LEU A 62 -1.45 -14.28 15.43
CA LEU A 62 -0.39 -13.30 15.37
C LEU A 62 0.53 -13.50 16.58
N GLU A 63 1.75 -13.95 16.35
CA GLU A 63 2.73 -13.98 17.44
C GLU A 63 3.27 -12.60 17.74
N LYS A 64 3.75 -11.94 16.67
CA LYS A 64 4.33 -10.61 16.74
C LYS A 64 4.30 -10.05 15.34
N TYR A 65 3.71 -8.86 15.14
CA TYR A 65 3.61 -8.31 13.80
C TYR A 65 4.98 -8.21 13.12
N PRO A 66 5.13 -8.71 11.88
CA PRO A 66 4.11 -9.27 10.95
C PRO A 66 3.99 -10.81 10.90
N ILE A 67 4.44 -11.55 11.91
CA ILE A 67 4.59 -13.01 11.91
C ILE A 67 3.29 -13.72 12.35
N TYR A 68 2.76 -14.56 11.48
CA TYR A 68 1.54 -15.35 11.67
C TYR A 68 1.75 -16.86 11.57
N TYR A 69 0.84 -17.59 12.23
CA TYR A 69 0.67 -19.04 12.14
C TYR A 69 -0.78 -19.40 11.85
N GLY A 70 -0.97 -20.50 11.14
CA GLY A 70 -2.25 -21.16 10.92
C GLY A 70 -2.27 -22.47 11.67
N VAL A 71 -3.31 -22.73 12.46
CA VAL A 71 -3.41 -23.93 13.29
C VAL A 71 -4.75 -24.61 13.03
N ILE A 72 -4.74 -25.92 12.80
CA ILE A 72 -5.93 -26.69 12.44
C ILE A 72 -5.91 -28.05 13.14
N LEU A 73 -7.04 -28.47 13.71
CA LEU A 73 -7.27 -29.86 14.10
C LEU A 73 -7.87 -30.65 12.93
N GLY A 74 -7.17 -31.70 12.51
CA GLY A 74 -7.61 -32.63 11.48
C GLY A 74 -7.73 -34.04 12.05
N GLY A 75 -8.94 -34.43 12.46
CA GLY A 75 -9.16 -35.72 13.13
C GLY A 75 -8.47 -35.77 14.48
N GLU A 76 -7.39 -36.55 14.56
CA GLU A 76 -6.57 -36.74 15.77
C GLU A 76 -5.30 -35.88 15.75
N ASP A 77 -4.91 -35.38 14.57
CA ASP A 77 -3.63 -34.72 14.34
C ASP A 77 -3.80 -33.19 14.32
N ARG A 78 -2.82 -32.48 14.87
CA ARG A 78 -2.74 -31.02 14.92
C ARG A 78 -1.76 -30.51 13.86
N TYR A 79 -2.23 -29.62 13.00
CA TYR A 79 -1.47 -29.06 11.90
C TYR A 79 -1.09 -27.62 12.22
N ILE A 80 0.20 -27.31 12.17
CA ILE A 80 0.74 -25.96 12.37
C ILE A 80 1.44 -25.52 11.08
N ILE A 81 0.93 -24.48 10.44
CA ILE A 81 1.45 -23.85 9.23
C ILE A 81 2.09 -22.52 9.61
N GLY A 82 3.33 -22.26 9.21
CA GLY A 82 4.03 -21.00 9.48
C GLY A 82 5.50 -21.20 9.86
N PRO A 83 6.19 -20.21 10.42
CA PRO A 83 5.79 -18.80 10.43
C PRO A 83 5.69 -18.24 9.00
N VAL A 84 4.78 -17.30 8.78
CA VAL A 84 4.76 -16.43 7.59
C VAL A 84 4.79 -14.97 8.02
N SER A 85 5.45 -14.11 7.25
CA SER A 85 5.34 -12.66 7.36
C SER A 85 4.24 -12.18 6.42
N ILE A 86 3.30 -11.38 6.92
CA ILE A 86 2.23 -10.81 6.07
C ILE A 86 2.57 -9.43 5.50
N ASP A 87 3.71 -8.86 5.89
CA ASP A 87 4.15 -7.54 5.48
C ASP A 87 5.59 -7.63 4.96
N PHE A 88 5.75 -7.44 3.64
CA PHE A 88 7.06 -7.50 3.00
C PHE A 88 7.90 -6.25 3.28
N THR A 89 7.29 -5.16 3.78
CA THR A 89 7.97 -3.91 4.09
C THR A 89 8.72 -3.96 5.42
N VAL A 90 8.28 -4.83 6.35
CA VAL A 90 8.94 -5.02 7.65
C VAL A 90 10.09 -6.02 7.53
N GLN A 91 11.26 -5.50 7.19
CA GLN A 91 12.49 -6.30 7.06
C GLN A 91 13.36 -6.30 8.33
N PHE A 92 13.14 -5.31 9.20
CA PHE A 92 13.93 -5.09 10.41
C PHE A 92 13.03 -4.90 11.62
N GLN A 93 13.49 -5.38 12.77
CA GLN A 93 12.89 -5.10 14.06
C GLN A 93 13.99 -4.65 15.02
N GLU A 94 13.79 -3.51 15.68
CA GLU A 94 14.78 -2.94 16.63
C GLU A 94 16.20 -2.81 16.02
N GLY A 95 16.28 -2.53 14.70
CA GLY A 95 17.53 -2.34 13.98
C GLY A 95 18.25 -3.62 13.54
N ILE A 96 17.70 -4.81 13.78
CA ILE A 96 18.24 -6.10 13.30
C ILE A 96 17.27 -6.78 12.32
N PRO A 97 17.75 -7.64 11.40
CA PRO A 97 16.88 -8.36 10.48
C PRO A 97 15.80 -9.14 11.23
N ILE A 98 14.55 -9.11 10.74
CA ILE A 98 13.41 -9.72 11.42
C ILE A 98 13.64 -11.19 11.79
N GLY A 99 14.23 -11.98 10.88
CA GLY A 99 14.55 -13.39 11.14
C GLY A 99 15.60 -13.60 12.24
N GLU A 100 16.51 -12.64 12.43
CA GLU A 100 17.49 -12.68 13.52
C GLU A 100 16.83 -12.29 14.86
N ALA A 101 15.99 -11.24 14.86
CA ALA A 101 15.21 -10.88 16.03
C ALA A 101 14.34 -12.04 16.51
N TYR A 102 13.71 -12.72 15.55
CA TYR A 102 12.83 -13.84 15.81
C TYR A 102 13.58 -15.09 16.30
N ALA A 103 14.75 -15.39 15.73
CA ALA A 103 15.62 -16.46 16.23
C ALA A 103 16.02 -16.24 17.70
N ARG A 104 16.41 -15.00 18.05
CA ARG A 104 16.76 -14.63 19.43
C ARG A 104 15.59 -14.80 20.39
N GLN A 105 14.38 -14.41 19.97
CA GLN A 105 13.16 -14.53 20.78
C GLN A 105 12.90 -15.99 21.19
N HIS A 106 13.12 -16.93 20.29
CA HIS A 106 12.87 -18.36 20.52
C HIS A 106 14.10 -19.17 20.98
N GLY A 107 15.21 -18.50 21.31
CA GLY A 107 16.43 -19.17 21.75
C GLY A 107 17.08 -20.08 20.70
N ILE A 108 16.86 -19.80 19.41
CA ILE A 108 17.36 -20.62 18.30
C ILE A 108 18.84 -20.24 18.04
N PRO A 109 19.76 -21.23 17.96
CA PRO A 109 21.20 -20.96 17.84
C PRO A 109 21.58 -20.36 16.48
N GLU A 110 20.80 -20.60 15.42
CA GLU A 110 21.01 -20.02 14.10
C GLU A 110 20.63 -18.54 14.08
N LYS A 111 21.59 -17.67 13.72
CA LYS A 111 21.36 -16.20 13.68
C LYS A 111 20.46 -15.72 12.54
N LYS A 112 20.07 -16.60 11.60
CA LYS A 112 19.30 -16.21 10.41
C LYS A 112 18.25 -17.27 10.09
N ILE A 113 17.03 -17.04 10.56
CA ILE A 113 15.85 -17.78 10.11
C ILE A 113 15.24 -17.05 8.93
N ARG A 114 14.86 -17.77 7.88
CA ARG A 114 14.10 -17.20 6.78
C ARG A 114 12.61 -17.26 7.12
N ILE A 115 12.00 -16.10 7.31
CA ILE A 115 10.54 -15.97 7.40
C ILE A 115 10.06 -15.52 6.03
N SER A 116 9.27 -16.34 5.36
CA SER A 116 8.77 -16.04 4.03
C SER A 116 7.59 -15.09 4.08
N TYR A 117 7.52 -14.20 3.09
CA TYR A 117 6.35 -13.35 2.88
C TYR A 117 5.20 -14.16 2.27
N CYS A 118 4.00 -14.01 2.81
CA CYS A 118 2.75 -14.51 2.26
C CYS A 118 1.65 -13.49 2.56
N GLU A 119 0.95 -13.00 1.53
CA GLU A 119 -0.17 -12.08 1.69
C GLU A 119 -1.23 -12.67 2.65
N PHE A 120 -1.79 -11.85 3.53
CA PHE A 120 -2.65 -12.33 4.62
C PHE A 120 -3.87 -13.10 4.12
N GLU A 121 -4.53 -12.59 3.09
CA GLU A 121 -5.68 -13.21 2.44
C GLU A 121 -5.31 -14.58 1.85
N LEU A 122 -4.20 -14.66 1.10
CA LEU A 122 -3.70 -15.91 0.54
C LEU A 122 -3.36 -16.92 1.65
N PHE A 123 -2.73 -16.48 2.73
CA PHE A 123 -2.43 -17.35 3.86
C PHE A 123 -3.70 -17.92 4.49
N CYS A 124 -4.72 -17.09 4.69
CA CYS A 124 -6.02 -17.51 5.19
C CYS A 124 -6.70 -18.52 4.25
N GLU A 125 -6.65 -18.30 2.93
CA GLU A 125 -7.20 -19.23 1.94
C GLU A 125 -6.51 -20.59 1.97
N LEU A 126 -5.18 -20.63 2.13
CA LEU A 126 -4.42 -21.88 2.24
C LEU A 126 -4.76 -22.66 3.52
N VAL A 127 -4.97 -21.95 4.64
CA VAL A 127 -5.44 -22.55 5.90
C VAL A 127 -6.85 -23.12 5.74
N LEU A 128 -7.76 -22.37 5.10
CA LEU A 128 -9.13 -22.83 4.83
C LEU A 128 -9.17 -24.02 3.87
N LEU A 129 -8.31 -24.03 2.85
CA LEU A 129 -8.15 -25.16 1.95
C LEU A 129 -7.74 -26.42 2.72
N LEU A 130 -6.75 -26.32 3.61
CA LEU A 130 -6.34 -27.46 4.43
C LEU A 130 -7.48 -27.90 5.37
N TYR A 131 -8.17 -26.94 6.01
CA TYR A 131 -9.30 -27.24 6.88
C TYR A 131 -10.41 -28.02 6.15
N HIS A 132 -10.78 -27.61 4.94
CA HIS A 132 -11.75 -28.32 4.12
C HIS A 132 -11.26 -29.73 3.79
N VAL A 133 -10.00 -29.89 3.37
CA VAL A 133 -9.45 -31.20 3.02
C VAL A 133 -9.38 -32.15 4.22
N LEU A 134 -9.12 -31.62 5.43
CA LEU A 134 -9.03 -32.42 6.66
C LEU A 134 -10.39 -32.78 7.26
N THR A 135 -11.38 -31.89 7.15
CA THR A 135 -12.64 -32.02 7.90
C THR A 135 -13.88 -32.22 7.03
N GLY A 136 -13.79 -31.91 5.73
CA GLY A 136 -14.93 -31.82 4.81
C GLY A 136 -15.86 -30.64 5.08
N LYS A 137 -15.52 -29.75 6.03
CA LYS A 137 -16.32 -28.57 6.38
C LYS A 137 -15.84 -27.36 5.57
N ASP A 138 -16.80 -26.61 5.02
CA ASP A 138 -16.54 -25.32 4.39
C ASP A 138 -16.62 -24.17 5.39
N MET A 139 -15.73 -23.19 5.24
CA MET A 139 -15.75 -21.95 6.01
C MET A 139 -15.33 -20.79 5.11
N LYS A 140 -16.04 -19.66 5.18
CA LYS A 140 -15.68 -18.45 4.44
C LYS A 140 -14.58 -17.69 5.17
N ILE A 141 -13.78 -16.92 4.43
CA ILE A 141 -12.76 -16.04 5.01
C ILE A 141 -13.37 -15.02 5.98
N SER A 142 -14.59 -14.52 5.73
CA SER A 142 -15.30 -13.64 6.66
C SER A 142 -15.57 -14.30 8.01
N ASP A 143 -15.95 -15.57 8.00
CA ASP A 143 -16.25 -16.34 9.22
C ASP A 143 -14.96 -16.66 9.98
N LEU A 144 -13.87 -16.94 9.25
CA LEU A 144 -12.54 -17.13 9.83
C LEU A 144 -12.08 -15.86 10.54
N ILE A 145 -12.18 -14.69 9.88
CA ILE A 145 -11.78 -13.40 10.45
C ILE A 145 -12.61 -13.09 11.69
N GLN A 146 -13.94 -13.21 11.60
CA GLN A 146 -14.82 -12.97 12.74
C GLN A 146 -14.46 -13.87 13.92
N ARG A 147 -14.30 -15.17 13.68
CA ARG A 147 -14.02 -16.14 14.75
C ARG A 147 -12.65 -15.94 15.42
N ASN A 148 -11.65 -15.47 14.67
CA ASN A 148 -10.29 -15.30 15.18
C ASN A 148 -10.02 -13.92 15.79
N PHE A 149 -10.66 -12.85 15.30
CA PHE A 149 -10.32 -11.48 15.67
C PHE A 149 -11.47 -10.67 16.27
N ASP A 150 -12.74 -11.05 16.03
CA ASP A 150 -13.91 -10.36 16.58
C ASP A 150 -14.27 -10.93 17.97
N ASN A 151 -13.44 -10.62 18.97
CA ASN A 151 -13.65 -11.09 20.33
C ASN A 151 -14.41 -10.07 21.21
N ASN A 152 -14.98 -10.56 22.33
CA ASN A 152 -15.74 -9.73 23.27
C ASN A 152 -14.90 -8.57 23.85
N GLU A 153 -13.59 -8.73 23.94
CA GLU A 153 -12.67 -7.70 24.43
C GLU A 153 -12.58 -6.52 23.46
N LEU A 154 -12.48 -6.78 22.15
CA LEU A 154 -12.51 -5.77 21.10
C LEU A 154 -13.84 -5.01 21.12
N GLN A 155 -14.96 -5.73 21.19
CA GLN A 155 -16.30 -5.14 21.23
C GLN A 155 -16.54 -4.30 22.49
N HIS A 156 -16.12 -4.79 23.66
CA HIS A 156 -16.21 -4.06 24.92
C HIS A 156 -15.29 -2.84 24.94
N GLY A 157 -14.09 -2.97 24.35
CA GLY A 157 -13.12 -1.88 24.18
C GLY A 157 -13.71 -0.72 23.39
N ILE A 158 -14.35 -0.99 22.25
CA ILE A 158 -15.01 0.04 21.42
C ILE A 158 -16.09 0.77 22.23
N LYS A 159 -16.97 0.03 22.92
CA LYS A 159 -18.06 0.64 23.70
C LYS A 159 -17.54 1.49 24.87
N LYS A 160 -16.47 1.04 25.53
CA LYS A 160 -15.79 1.79 26.60
C LYS A 160 -15.18 3.08 26.07
N GLU A 161 -14.49 3.02 24.94
CA GLU A 161 -13.87 4.19 24.31
C GLU A 161 -14.92 5.20 23.81
N LEU A 162 -16.01 4.74 23.17
CA LEU A 162 -17.13 5.59 22.79
C LEU A 162 -17.67 6.37 23.99
N ASN A 163 -17.97 5.69 25.10
CA ASN A 163 -18.46 6.33 26.31
C ASN A 163 -17.45 7.34 26.89
N ARG A 164 -16.15 7.00 26.88
CA ARG A 164 -15.08 7.93 27.32
C ARG A 164 -15.06 9.18 26.46
N VAL A 165 -15.14 9.02 25.15
CA VAL A 165 -15.13 10.12 24.18
C VAL A 165 -16.36 11.02 24.39
N TYR A 166 -17.57 10.45 24.46
CA TYR A 166 -18.80 11.22 24.75
C TYR A 166 -18.71 11.98 26.07
N PHE A 167 -18.21 11.35 27.14
CA PHE A 167 -18.08 11.98 28.46
C PHE A 167 -17.06 13.12 28.45
N GLN A 168 -15.91 12.94 27.79
CA GLN A 168 -14.89 13.99 27.64
C GLN A 168 -15.41 15.21 26.86
N TYR A 169 -16.26 15.01 25.85
CA TYR A 169 -16.87 16.12 25.10
C TYR A 169 -17.92 16.87 25.92
N GLN A 170 -18.72 16.15 26.72
CA GLN A 170 -19.76 16.74 27.57
C GLN A 170 -19.18 17.54 28.75
N GLU A 171 -18.14 17.06 29.42
CA GLU A 171 -17.55 17.76 30.58
C GLU A 171 -16.68 18.97 30.19
N ASN A 172 -16.05 18.96 29.02
CA ASN A 172 -15.09 20.00 28.64
C ASN A 172 -15.65 21.07 27.71
N GLU A 173 -16.95 21.07 27.41
CA GLU A 173 -17.59 21.98 26.42
C GLU A 173 -16.85 22.04 25.07
N LYS A 174 -16.12 20.96 24.72
CA LYS A 174 -15.25 20.95 23.53
C LYS A 174 -16.11 20.80 22.29
N VAL A 175 -16.09 21.83 21.44
CA VAL A 175 -16.74 21.82 20.13
C VAL A 175 -15.87 21.01 19.17
N HIS A 176 -16.46 20.04 18.46
CA HIS A 176 -15.82 19.35 17.34
C HIS A 176 -15.38 20.35 16.25
N ASN A 177 -14.50 19.94 15.33
CA ASN A 177 -14.20 20.71 14.13
C ASN A 177 -15.53 21.16 13.48
N SER A 178 -15.66 22.45 13.17
CA SER A 178 -16.89 22.95 12.58
C SER A 178 -17.08 22.29 11.21
N TYR A 179 -18.09 21.42 11.11
CA TYR A 179 -18.43 20.74 9.87
C TYR A 179 -18.62 21.73 8.71
N GLU A 180 -19.12 22.93 9.02
CA GLU A 180 -19.27 24.00 8.04
C GLU A 180 -17.93 24.54 7.53
N HIS A 181 -16.91 24.65 8.40
CA HIS A 181 -15.57 25.08 8.00
C HIS A 181 -14.93 24.05 7.07
N GLU A 182 -14.99 22.77 7.44
CA GLU A 182 -14.52 21.66 6.58
C GLU A 182 -15.22 21.70 5.21
N LEU A 183 -16.55 21.85 5.19
CA LEU A 183 -17.30 21.91 3.93
C LEU A 183 -16.89 23.10 3.05
N ARG A 184 -16.62 24.27 3.66
CA ARG A 184 -16.13 25.45 2.91
C ARG A 184 -14.76 25.21 2.29
N GLU A 185 -13.84 24.60 3.02
CA GLU A 185 -12.52 24.24 2.49
C GLU A 185 -12.65 23.25 1.32
N LEU A 186 -13.41 22.17 1.50
CA LEU A 186 -13.61 21.15 0.46
C LEU A 186 -14.30 21.71 -0.78
N ASN A 187 -15.32 22.55 -0.62
CA ASN A 187 -15.98 23.22 -1.74
C ASN A 187 -15.02 24.13 -2.49
N SER A 188 -14.14 24.85 -1.79
CA SER A 188 -13.14 25.70 -2.42
C SER A 188 -12.14 24.88 -3.25
N ILE A 189 -11.75 23.70 -2.78
CA ILE A 189 -10.93 22.76 -3.55
C ILE A 189 -11.69 22.25 -4.78
N ARG A 190 -12.94 21.81 -4.60
CA ARG A 190 -13.80 21.29 -5.70
C ARG A 190 -14.02 22.32 -6.80
N GLU A 191 -14.14 23.59 -6.43
CA GLU A 191 -14.32 24.72 -7.35
C GLU A 191 -13.00 25.20 -7.97
N GLY A 192 -11.85 24.80 -7.42
CA GLY A 192 -10.54 25.36 -7.76
C GLY A 192 -10.37 26.82 -7.32
N ASP A 193 -11.13 27.27 -6.31
CA ASP A 193 -11.04 28.64 -5.79
C ASP A 193 -9.93 28.74 -4.73
N THR A 194 -8.70 28.93 -5.20
CA THR A 194 -7.51 29.06 -4.34
C THR A 194 -7.59 30.28 -3.42
N GLY A 195 -8.28 31.35 -3.83
CA GLY A 195 -8.44 32.58 -3.04
C GLY A 195 -9.38 32.37 -1.85
N LYS A 196 -10.53 31.73 -2.09
CA LYS A 196 -11.48 31.34 -1.02
C LYS A 196 -10.86 30.31 -0.09
N LEU A 197 -10.16 29.31 -0.62
CA LEU A 197 -9.46 28.31 0.19
C LEU A 197 -8.44 28.96 1.14
N LYS A 198 -7.60 29.87 0.62
CA LYS A 198 -6.61 30.56 1.45
C LYS A 198 -7.25 31.35 2.59
N ARG A 199 -8.36 32.04 2.34
CA ARG A 199 -9.11 32.75 3.40
C ARG A 199 -9.64 31.78 4.45
N CYS A 200 -10.21 30.64 4.04
CA CYS A 200 -10.68 29.63 4.99
C CYS A 200 -9.56 29.06 5.86
N MET A 201 -8.35 28.89 5.32
CA MET A 201 -7.18 28.43 6.08
C MET A 201 -6.66 29.46 7.10
N GLU A 202 -6.95 30.74 6.88
CA GLU A 202 -6.57 31.85 7.77
C GLU A 202 -7.63 32.11 8.86
N GLU A 203 -8.81 31.48 8.77
CA GLU A 203 -9.87 31.58 9.79
C GLU A 203 -9.40 30.94 11.11
N VAL A 204 -9.64 31.64 12.23
CA VAL A 204 -9.51 31.06 13.57
C VAL A 204 -10.76 30.23 13.82
N VAL A 205 -10.63 28.91 13.74
CA VAL A 205 -11.73 27.98 14.04
C VAL A 205 -11.75 27.70 15.53
N GLU A 206 -12.88 27.98 16.19
CA GLU A 206 -13.14 27.52 17.55
C GLU A 206 -13.45 26.02 17.51
N GLY A 207 -12.58 25.20 18.11
CA GLY A 207 -12.76 23.76 18.20
C GLY A 207 -11.44 23.06 18.50
N GLU A 208 -11.51 21.97 19.26
CA GLU A 208 -10.36 21.09 19.48
C GLU A 208 -10.50 19.83 18.63
N TYR A 209 -9.41 19.41 17.99
CA TYR A 209 -9.39 18.17 17.23
C TYR A 209 -9.53 16.95 18.16
N ALA A 210 -10.16 15.90 17.63
CA ALA A 210 -10.34 14.66 18.36
C ALA A 210 -9.00 14.05 18.83
N VAL A 211 -9.01 13.41 20.01
CA VAL A 211 -7.86 12.65 20.51
C VAL A 211 -7.78 11.32 19.76
N LEU A 212 -7.06 11.32 18.64
CA LEU A 212 -6.91 10.16 17.74
C LEU A 212 -5.71 9.25 18.11
N SER A 213 -4.99 9.56 19.18
CA SER A 213 -3.90 8.77 19.75
C SER A 213 -3.57 9.27 21.16
N GLN A 214 -2.99 8.41 22.01
CA GLN A 214 -2.40 8.84 23.29
C GLN A 214 -1.16 9.73 23.10
N ASN A 215 -0.50 9.63 21.94
CA ASN A 215 0.62 10.51 21.57
C ASN A 215 0.08 11.70 20.77
N PRO A 216 0.23 12.96 21.25
CA PRO A 216 -0.30 14.15 20.58
C PRO A 216 0.23 14.34 19.15
N LEU A 217 1.51 14.03 18.90
CA LEU A 217 2.08 14.13 17.56
C LEU A 217 1.47 13.08 16.63
N GLN A 218 1.27 11.86 17.11
CA GLN A 218 0.60 10.80 16.35
C GLN A 218 -0.88 11.14 16.09
N ALA A 219 -1.58 11.74 17.06
CA ALA A 219 -2.95 12.21 16.87
C ALA A 219 -3.04 13.25 15.75
N ALA A 220 -2.10 14.20 15.72
CA ALA A 220 -2.01 15.18 14.64
C ALA A 220 -1.72 14.55 13.26
N LYS A 221 -0.85 13.53 13.20
CA LYS A 221 -0.61 12.77 11.95
C LYS A 221 -1.87 12.05 11.48
N ASN A 222 -2.57 11.37 12.39
CA ASN A 222 -3.81 10.66 12.07
C ASN A 222 -4.88 11.62 11.53
N LEU A 223 -5.03 12.79 12.15
CA LEU A 223 -5.93 13.83 11.68
C LEU A 223 -5.54 14.37 10.29
N ALA A 224 -4.26 14.61 10.07
CA ALA A 224 -3.76 15.06 8.77
C ALA A 224 -4.06 14.04 7.65
N ILE A 225 -3.95 12.74 7.92
CA ILE A 225 -4.33 11.69 6.97
C ILE A 225 -5.82 11.80 6.60
N VAL A 226 -6.70 12.03 7.58
CA VAL A 226 -8.13 12.26 7.32
C VAL A 226 -8.34 13.48 6.44
N ALA A 227 -7.71 14.61 6.79
CA ALA A 227 -7.82 15.87 6.04
C ALA A 227 -7.32 15.75 4.58
N LEU A 228 -6.20 15.06 4.36
CA LEU A 228 -5.66 14.78 3.03
C LEU A 228 -6.60 13.89 2.21
N ALA A 229 -7.15 12.85 2.85
CA ALA A 229 -8.07 11.92 2.19
C ALA A 229 -9.34 12.64 1.69
N ILE A 230 -9.96 13.49 2.50
CA ILE A 230 -11.16 14.24 2.09
C ILE A 230 -10.83 15.32 1.04
N ALA A 231 -9.69 15.99 1.14
CA ALA A 231 -9.23 16.97 0.15
C ALA A 231 -9.01 16.31 -1.23
N ALA A 232 -8.37 15.13 -1.26
CA ALA A 232 -8.15 14.35 -2.47
C ALA A 232 -9.48 14.01 -3.18
N ARG A 233 -10.52 13.66 -2.41
CA ARG A 233 -11.86 13.34 -2.93
C ARG A 233 -12.58 14.58 -3.45
N ALA A 234 -12.48 15.70 -2.74
CA ALA A 234 -13.00 16.97 -3.24
C ALA A 234 -12.31 17.42 -4.55
N ALA A 235 -11.02 17.16 -4.71
CA ALA A 235 -10.31 17.43 -5.96
C ALA A 235 -10.79 16.54 -7.12
N ILE A 236 -11.06 15.25 -6.84
CA ILE A 236 -11.65 14.31 -7.81
C ILE A 236 -13.05 14.80 -8.23
N ASP A 237 -13.87 15.22 -7.28
CA ASP A 237 -15.18 15.81 -7.56
C ASP A 237 -15.05 17.10 -8.41
N GLY A 238 -13.97 17.86 -8.20
CA GLY A 238 -13.60 19.03 -8.99
C GLY A 238 -13.06 18.69 -10.39
N GLY A 239 -12.96 17.40 -10.71
CA GLY A 239 -12.61 16.89 -12.02
C GLY A 239 -11.22 16.28 -12.12
N MET A 240 -10.37 16.27 -11.07
CA MET A 240 -9.09 15.55 -11.14
C MET A 240 -9.28 14.05 -11.41
N LEU A 241 -8.30 13.43 -12.06
CA LEU A 241 -8.28 11.97 -12.20
C LEU A 241 -8.00 11.32 -10.83
N PRO A 242 -8.71 10.24 -10.45
CA PRO A 242 -8.49 9.55 -9.18
C PRO A 242 -7.04 9.14 -8.96
N GLU A 243 -6.35 8.64 -9.98
CA GLU A 243 -4.98 8.16 -9.88
C GLU A 243 -3.98 9.27 -9.55
N ASP A 244 -4.13 10.45 -10.17
CA ASP A 244 -3.28 11.62 -9.86
C ASP A 244 -3.56 12.10 -8.44
N SER A 245 -4.84 12.16 -8.05
CA SER A 245 -5.25 12.58 -6.71
C SER A 245 -4.71 11.62 -5.64
N PHE A 246 -4.85 10.31 -5.82
CA PHE A 246 -4.34 9.32 -4.87
C PHE A 246 -2.81 9.30 -4.81
N SER A 247 -2.12 9.49 -5.94
CA SER A 247 -0.65 9.57 -5.94
C SER A 247 -0.14 10.78 -5.15
N ILE A 248 -0.79 11.93 -5.29
CA ILE A 248 -0.50 13.14 -4.49
C ILE A 248 -0.79 12.87 -3.02
N ASN A 249 -1.97 12.31 -2.72
CA ASN A 249 -2.38 11.96 -1.37
C ASN A 249 -1.35 11.05 -0.67
N ASP A 250 -0.92 9.97 -1.32
CA ASP A 250 0.05 9.01 -0.77
C ASP A 250 1.40 9.68 -0.51
N SER A 251 1.86 10.55 -1.42
CA SER A 251 3.10 11.31 -1.22
C SER A 251 3.03 12.21 0.01
N TYR A 252 1.93 12.96 0.18
CA TYR A 252 1.74 13.82 1.34
C TYR A 252 1.57 13.01 2.64
N ILE A 253 0.89 11.86 2.62
CA ILE A 253 0.77 10.97 3.78
C ILE A 253 2.15 10.48 4.23
N LEU A 254 3.02 10.04 3.31
CA LEU A 254 4.39 9.63 3.65
C LEU A 254 5.21 10.79 4.26
N ARG A 255 5.00 12.02 3.80
CA ARG A 255 5.64 13.20 4.38
C ARG A 255 5.09 13.55 5.77
N VAL A 256 3.78 13.39 5.98
CA VAL A 256 3.13 13.56 7.29
C VAL A 256 3.64 12.50 8.28
N ASP A 257 3.79 11.26 7.84
CA ASP A 257 4.35 10.19 8.68
C ASP A 257 5.79 10.50 9.12
N ALA A 258 6.61 11.06 8.22
CA ALA A 258 7.98 11.49 8.52
C ALA A 258 8.08 12.79 9.35
N ALA A 259 6.97 13.51 9.57
CA ALA A 259 6.99 14.80 10.26
C ALA A 259 7.34 14.66 11.75
N LYS A 260 8.09 15.64 12.27
CA LYS A 260 8.64 15.62 13.64
C LYS A 260 7.91 16.53 14.63
N ASP A 261 7.08 17.43 14.12
CA ASP A 261 6.37 18.40 14.93
C ASP A 261 5.03 18.80 14.26
N HIS A 262 4.16 19.42 15.05
CA HIS A 262 2.83 19.82 14.62
C HIS A 262 2.85 20.86 13.49
N GLY A 263 3.81 21.80 13.51
CA GLY A 263 3.92 22.84 12.49
C GLY A 263 4.24 22.27 11.11
N GLN A 264 5.12 21.27 11.03
CA GLN A 264 5.40 20.55 9.79
C GLN A 264 4.15 19.87 9.23
N ILE A 265 3.35 19.25 10.09
CA ILE A 265 2.10 18.57 9.70
C ILE A 265 1.11 19.59 9.11
N MET A 266 0.87 20.70 9.82
CA MET A 266 -0.02 21.77 9.33
C MET A 266 0.45 22.33 7.98
N ALA A 267 1.75 22.59 7.84
CA ALA A 267 2.31 23.11 6.58
C ALA A 267 2.11 22.14 5.42
N LEU A 268 2.29 20.83 5.64
CA LEU A 268 2.06 19.79 4.62
C LEU A 268 0.59 19.71 4.21
N VAL A 269 -0.34 19.71 5.17
CA VAL A 269 -1.78 19.66 4.89
C VAL A 269 -2.22 20.88 4.10
N ASN A 270 -1.83 22.09 4.52
CA ASN A 270 -2.20 23.33 3.83
C ASN A 270 -1.62 23.37 2.42
N LYS A 271 -0.38 22.93 2.25
CA LYS A 271 0.25 22.85 0.94
C LYS A 271 -0.49 21.88 0.01
N ALA A 272 -0.85 20.69 0.49
CA ALA A 272 -1.60 19.71 -0.31
C ALA A 272 -2.97 20.25 -0.74
N LYS A 273 -3.71 20.86 0.18
CA LYS A 273 -5.02 21.48 -0.11
C LYS A 273 -4.90 22.56 -1.19
N MET A 274 -3.88 23.43 -1.11
CA MET A 274 -3.62 24.44 -2.13
C MET A 274 -3.25 23.83 -3.48
N GLU A 275 -2.37 22.82 -3.49
CA GLU A 275 -1.97 22.11 -4.71
C GLU A 275 -3.17 21.46 -5.41
N TYR A 276 -4.08 20.84 -4.65
CA TYR A 276 -5.33 20.31 -5.21
C TYR A 276 -6.21 21.40 -5.84
N ALA A 277 -6.42 22.52 -5.14
CA ALA A 277 -7.23 23.62 -5.67
C ALA A 277 -6.61 24.24 -6.93
N GLU A 278 -5.28 24.36 -6.99
CA GLU A 278 -4.56 24.84 -8.17
C GLU A 278 -4.73 23.89 -9.36
N LEU A 279 -4.58 22.58 -9.16
CA LEU A 279 -4.76 21.58 -10.22
C LEU A 279 -6.20 21.54 -10.74
N VAL A 280 -7.18 21.65 -9.85
CA VAL A 280 -8.60 21.75 -10.23
C VAL A 280 -8.86 23.04 -11.01
N TYR A 281 -8.31 24.17 -10.56
CA TYR A 281 -8.42 25.45 -11.25
C TYR A 281 -7.85 25.40 -12.68
N GLU A 282 -6.64 24.85 -12.84
CA GLU A 282 -6.00 24.68 -14.14
C GLU A 282 -6.87 23.83 -15.09
N LYS A 283 -7.44 22.75 -14.57
CA LYS A 283 -8.32 21.86 -15.34
C LYS A 283 -9.65 22.51 -15.72
N ASN A 284 -10.26 23.28 -14.82
CA ASN A 284 -11.50 23.99 -15.11
C ASN A 284 -11.29 25.10 -16.16
N ARG A 285 -10.09 25.69 -16.23
CA ARG A 285 -9.73 26.70 -17.24
C ARG A 285 -9.45 26.14 -18.62
N SER A 286 -9.05 24.87 -18.75
CA SER A 286 -8.69 24.31 -20.06
C SER A 286 -9.88 24.13 -21.00
N GLY A 287 -11.13 24.20 -20.50
CA GLY A 287 -12.35 24.29 -21.32
C GLY A 287 -12.65 23.03 -22.14
N GLU A 288 -13.84 22.45 -21.92
CA GLU A 288 -14.34 21.24 -22.61
C GLU A 288 -13.66 19.91 -22.23
N ASN A 289 -13.94 19.41 -21.01
CA ASN A 289 -13.64 18.00 -20.70
C ASN A 289 -14.59 17.08 -21.47
N ASN A 290 -14.14 16.59 -22.63
CA ASN A 290 -14.78 15.44 -23.25
C ASN A 290 -14.53 14.22 -22.35
N ARG A 291 -15.59 13.70 -21.73
CA ARG A 291 -15.54 12.54 -20.81
C ARG A 291 -14.82 11.34 -21.41
N ILE A 292 -14.86 11.16 -22.74
CA ILE A 292 -14.16 10.09 -23.46
C ILE A 292 -12.64 10.31 -23.45
N VAL A 293 -12.19 11.57 -23.55
CA VAL A 293 -10.76 11.92 -23.48
C VAL A 293 -10.23 11.75 -22.06
N GLU A 294 -10.99 12.18 -21.04
CA GLU A 294 -10.62 11.98 -19.65
C GLU A 294 -10.51 10.51 -19.27
N GLU A 295 -11.47 9.70 -19.71
CA GLU A 295 -11.43 8.26 -19.48
C GLU A 295 -10.30 7.58 -20.27
N ALA A 296 -10.01 8.05 -21.49
CA ALA A 296 -8.85 7.60 -22.24
C ALA A 296 -7.52 7.91 -21.52
N LYS A 297 -7.38 9.12 -20.95
CA LYS A 297 -6.20 9.48 -20.15
C LYS A 297 -6.04 8.57 -18.94
N ARG A 298 -7.14 8.26 -18.25
CA ARG A 298 -7.17 7.33 -17.11
C ARG A 298 -6.65 5.94 -17.50
N LEU A 299 -7.16 5.38 -18.60
CA LEU A 299 -6.72 4.08 -19.12
C LEU A 299 -5.27 4.09 -19.60
N ILE A 300 -4.82 5.18 -20.21
CA ILE A 300 -3.42 5.37 -20.60
C ILE A 300 -2.54 5.34 -19.36
N TYR A 301 -2.92 6.08 -18.31
CA TYR A 301 -2.15 6.17 -17.07
C TYR A 301 -1.99 4.81 -16.37
N LYS A 302 -3.10 4.08 -16.16
CA LYS A 302 -3.12 2.74 -15.55
C LYS A 302 -2.14 1.77 -16.21
N ASN A 303 -1.87 1.96 -17.49
CA ASN A 303 -1.08 1.06 -18.33
C ASN A 303 0.30 1.63 -18.73
N MET A 304 0.80 2.68 -18.06
CA MET A 304 2.07 3.36 -18.42
C MET A 304 3.32 2.47 -18.36
N HIS A 305 3.31 1.44 -17.50
CA HIS A 305 4.40 0.48 -17.34
C HIS A 305 4.39 -0.63 -18.41
N GLN A 306 3.40 -0.64 -19.29
CA GLN A 306 3.28 -1.64 -20.35
C GLN A 306 3.17 -1.01 -21.75
N LYS A 307 3.15 -1.86 -22.77
CA LYS A 307 2.92 -1.45 -24.15
C LYS A 307 1.45 -1.07 -24.33
N ILE A 308 1.19 0.23 -24.49
CA ILE A 308 -0.15 0.78 -24.71
C ILE A 308 -0.44 0.78 -26.21
N VAL A 309 -1.64 0.32 -26.59
CA VAL A 309 -2.12 0.32 -27.98
C VAL A 309 -3.50 0.97 -28.00
N ILE A 310 -3.69 1.97 -28.86
CA ILE A 310 -4.93 2.76 -28.92
C ILE A 310 -6.19 1.92 -29.14
N TYR A 311 -6.09 0.82 -29.90
CA TYR A 311 -7.21 -0.09 -30.14
C TYR A 311 -7.80 -0.63 -28.82
N LYS A 312 -6.95 -1.02 -27.86
CA LYS A 312 -7.41 -1.54 -26.55
C LYS A 312 -8.11 -0.46 -25.73
N ILE A 313 -7.62 0.77 -25.79
CA ILE A 313 -8.25 1.90 -25.09
C ILE A 313 -9.62 2.19 -25.71
N ALA A 314 -9.71 2.19 -27.05
CA ALA A 314 -10.97 2.41 -27.74
C ALA A 314 -12.01 1.31 -27.45
N GLU A 315 -11.57 0.05 -27.38
CA GLU A 315 -12.39 -1.11 -27.02
C GLU A 315 -12.97 -0.99 -25.60
N GLU A 316 -12.14 -0.62 -24.62
CA GLU A 316 -12.55 -0.43 -23.21
C GLU A 316 -13.47 0.79 -23.02
N LEU A 317 -13.39 1.77 -23.90
CA LEU A 317 -14.26 2.95 -23.93
C LEU A 317 -15.51 2.77 -24.79
N HIS A 318 -15.68 1.61 -25.43
CA HIS A 318 -16.77 1.33 -26.38
C HIS A 318 -16.89 2.34 -27.52
N VAL A 319 -15.75 2.80 -28.06
CA VAL A 319 -15.67 3.73 -29.21
C VAL A 319 -14.76 3.19 -30.31
N THR A 320 -14.82 3.76 -31.51
CA THR A 320 -13.88 3.42 -32.57
C THR A 320 -12.51 4.09 -32.35
N PRO A 321 -11.39 3.46 -32.72
CA PRO A 321 -10.05 4.05 -32.62
C PRO A 321 -9.91 5.37 -33.39
N GLU A 322 -10.60 5.50 -34.52
CA GLU A 322 -10.63 6.71 -35.35
C GLU A 322 -11.32 7.86 -34.62
N TYR A 323 -12.46 7.58 -33.98
CA TYR A 323 -13.20 8.56 -33.20
C TYR A 323 -12.38 9.02 -31.99
N LEU A 324 -11.81 8.08 -31.24
CA LEU A 324 -10.93 8.39 -30.11
C LEU A 324 -9.73 9.24 -30.55
N SER A 325 -9.06 8.88 -31.66
CA SER A 325 -7.93 9.65 -32.17
C SER A 325 -8.31 11.08 -32.55
N ALA A 326 -9.45 11.25 -33.22
CA ALA A 326 -9.92 12.54 -33.69
C ALA A 326 -10.30 13.46 -32.52
N VAL A 327 -11.09 12.94 -31.57
CA VAL A 327 -11.51 13.69 -30.39
C VAL A 327 -10.33 14.00 -29.49
N PHE A 328 -9.47 13.02 -29.18
CA PHE A 328 -8.31 13.24 -28.31
C PHE A 328 -7.35 14.28 -28.89
N LYS A 329 -7.08 14.25 -30.20
CA LYS A 329 -6.22 15.26 -30.84
C LYS A 329 -6.85 16.65 -30.84
N ARG A 330 -8.18 16.74 -30.93
CA ARG A 330 -8.90 18.01 -30.87
C ARG A 330 -8.83 18.62 -29.48
N GLU A 331 -9.07 17.82 -28.43
CA GLU A 331 -9.03 18.29 -27.04
C GLU A 331 -7.59 18.56 -26.56
N GLU A 332 -6.65 17.63 -26.77
CA GLU A 332 -5.30 17.71 -26.22
C GLU A 332 -4.27 18.41 -27.13
N GLY A 333 -4.66 18.72 -28.37
CA GLY A 333 -3.77 19.28 -29.39
C GLY A 333 -2.67 18.31 -29.89
N ILE A 334 -2.56 17.11 -29.33
CA ILE A 334 -1.56 16.09 -29.68
C ILE A 334 -2.18 14.71 -29.88
N THR A 335 -1.48 13.82 -30.58
CA THR A 335 -1.96 12.45 -30.79
C THR A 335 -1.91 11.65 -29.49
N VAL A 336 -2.77 10.63 -29.36
CA VAL A 336 -2.76 9.70 -28.22
C VAL A 336 -1.36 9.07 -28.01
N ASN A 337 -0.69 8.68 -29.10
CA ASN A 337 0.67 8.14 -29.03
C ASN A 337 1.69 9.17 -28.52
N ASP A 338 1.62 10.42 -28.98
CA ASP A 338 2.49 11.49 -28.48
C ASP A 338 2.22 11.78 -27.00
N TYR A 339 0.95 11.76 -26.58
CA TYR A 339 0.55 11.91 -25.18
C TYR A 339 1.14 10.81 -24.30
N ILE A 340 1.02 9.53 -24.72
CA ILE A 340 1.63 8.38 -24.03
C ILE A 340 3.15 8.57 -23.91
N MET A 341 3.81 8.91 -25.02
CA MET A 341 5.27 9.07 -25.04
C MET A 341 5.72 10.23 -24.14
N LYS A 342 5.01 11.36 -24.16
CA LYS A 342 5.28 12.51 -23.28
C LYS A 342 5.11 12.14 -21.81
N GLY A 343 4.04 11.40 -21.47
CA GLY A 343 3.80 10.89 -20.11
C GLY A 343 4.93 9.97 -19.61
N LYS A 344 5.34 8.99 -20.43
CA LYS A 344 6.47 8.10 -20.12
C LYS A 344 7.77 8.86 -19.90
N VAL A 345 8.04 9.90 -20.70
CA VAL A 345 9.21 10.75 -20.50
C VAL A 345 9.14 11.47 -19.15
N LYS A 346 8.00 12.08 -18.81
CA LYS A 346 7.81 12.77 -17.51
C LYS A 346 8.05 11.83 -16.33
N LEU A 347 7.49 10.62 -16.35
CA LEU A 347 7.71 9.63 -15.28
C LEU A 347 9.17 9.16 -15.22
N SER A 348 9.81 8.95 -16.38
CA SER A 348 11.22 8.55 -16.43
C SER A 348 12.17 9.63 -15.89
N GLN A 349 11.83 10.91 -15.97
CA GLN A 349 12.61 11.98 -15.35
C GLN A 349 12.72 11.79 -13.83
N ASN A 350 11.65 11.38 -13.16
CA ASN A 350 11.66 11.11 -11.73
C ASN A 350 12.59 9.93 -11.38
N LEU A 351 12.52 8.82 -12.13
CA LEU A 351 13.43 7.69 -11.93
C LEU A 351 14.89 8.07 -12.23
N LEU A 352 15.14 8.93 -13.22
CA LEU A 352 16.47 9.43 -13.52
C LEU A 352 17.06 10.29 -12.39
N ILE A 353 16.22 11.00 -11.63
CA ILE A 353 16.64 11.89 -10.53
C ILE A 353 16.78 11.14 -9.21
N TYR A 354 15.79 10.31 -8.87
CA TYR A 354 15.56 9.79 -7.52
C TYR A 354 15.78 8.29 -7.35
N SER A 355 16.26 7.58 -8.37
CA SER A 355 16.54 6.13 -8.29
C SER A 355 17.92 5.76 -8.85
N ASP A 356 18.41 4.58 -8.51
CA ASP A 356 19.65 4.00 -9.03
C ASP A 356 19.46 3.08 -10.25
N TYR A 357 18.25 2.97 -10.80
CA TYR A 357 17.99 2.22 -12.04
C TYR A 357 18.82 2.77 -13.20
N THR A 358 19.42 1.90 -14.01
CA THR A 358 20.13 2.30 -15.24
C THR A 358 19.17 2.89 -16.27
N VAL A 359 19.71 3.67 -17.22
CA VAL A 359 18.92 4.22 -18.34
C VAL A 359 18.24 3.12 -19.16
N GLU A 360 18.88 1.95 -19.27
CA GLU A 360 18.34 0.77 -19.95
C GLU A 360 17.15 0.18 -19.18
N GLU A 361 17.29 -0.05 -17.87
CA GLU A 361 16.22 -0.55 -17.00
C GLU A 361 15.00 0.37 -17.00
N ILE A 362 15.22 1.70 -16.94
CA ILE A 362 14.14 2.70 -17.02
C ILE A 362 13.42 2.60 -18.38
N GLY A 363 14.17 2.45 -19.48
CA GLY A 363 13.59 2.27 -20.81
C GLY A 363 12.73 1.00 -20.89
N TYR A 364 13.23 -0.11 -20.35
CA TYR A 364 12.48 -1.37 -20.30
C TYR A 364 11.22 -1.26 -19.43
N TYR A 365 11.34 -0.63 -18.26
CA TYR A 365 10.25 -0.42 -17.31
C TYR A 365 9.06 0.34 -17.92
N PHE A 366 9.32 1.31 -18.79
CA PHE A 366 8.28 2.03 -19.53
C PHE A 366 7.92 1.37 -20.87
N GLY A 367 8.30 0.11 -21.10
CA GLY A 367 7.92 -0.67 -22.27
C GLY A 367 8.50 -0.17 -23.59
N PHE A 368 9.67 0.47 -23.57
CA PHE A 368 10.40 0.80 -24.79
C PHE A 368 11.10 -0.45 -25.34
N SER A 369 11.06 -0.63 -26.66
CA SER A 369 11.66 -1.78 -27.34
C SER A 369 13.20 -1.79 -27.35
N SER A 370 13.83 -0.64 -27.08
CA SER A 370 15.28 -0.51 -26.94
C SER A 370 15.67 0.79 -26.25
N GLN A 371 16.86 0.82 -25.64
CA GLN A 371 17.44 2.03 -25.06
C GLN A 371 17.58 3.16 -26.10
N SER A 372 17.92 2.83 -27.36
CA SER A 372 18.01 3.83 -28.43
C SER A 372 16.67 4.45 -28.78
N HIS A 373 15.58 3.66 -28.76
CA HIS A 373 14.23 4.19 -28.97
C HIS A 373 13.82 5.11 -27.81
N PHE A 374 14.04 4.69 -26.56
CA PHE A 374 13.83 5.52 -25.38
C PHE A 374 14.61 6.83 -25.46
N GLY A 375 15.91 6.79 -25.75
CA GLY A 375 16.75 7.97 -25.84
C GLY A 375 16.30 8.99 -26.88
N LYS A 376 15.81 8.54 -28.04
CA LYS A 376 15.25 9.42 -29.09
C LYS A 376 13.97 10.11 -28.62
N VAL A 377 13.05 9.35 -28.03
CA VAL A 377 11.76 9.88 -27.54
C VAL A 377 11.99 10.83 -26.36
N PHE A 378 12.87 10.46 -25.43
CA PHE A 378 13.23 11.31 -24.30
C PHE A 378 13.84 12.64 -24.75
N LYS A 379 14.76 12.62 -25.72
CA LYS A 379 15.34 13.84 -26.28
C LYS A 379 14.31 14.70 -27.01
N LYS A 380 13.35 14.09 -27.72
CA LYS A 380 12.25 14.82 -28.39
C LYS A 380 11.44 15.67 -27.42
N TRP A 381 11.19 15.17 -26.20
CA TRP A 381 10.27 15.79 -25.24
C TRP A 381 10.96 16.55 -24.10
N SER A 382 12.26 16.39 -23.90
CA SER A 382 13.02 17.01 -22.80
C SER A 382 14.24 17.83 -23.25
N ASP A 383 14.49 17.89 -24.56
CA ASP A 383 15.67 18.53 -25.19
C ASP A 383 17.04 17.98 -24.76
N MET A 384 17.07 16.94 -23.92
CA MET A 384 18.29 16.33 -23.37
C MET A 384 18.23 14.81 -23.57
N THR A 385 19.38 14.14 -23.63
CA THR A 385 19.37 12.66 -23.52
C THR A 385 19.12 12.24 -22.07
N PRO A 386 18.61 11.01 -21.80
CA PRO A 386 18.41 10.52 -20.44
C PRO A 386 19.68 10.64 -19.57
N VAL A 387 20.84 10.32 -20.14
CA VAL A 387 22.15 10.42 -19.48
C VAL A 387 22.50 11.87 -19.15
N GLN A 388 22.29 12.80 -20.09
CA GLN A 388 22.54 14.23 -19.85
C GLN A 388 21.60 14.78 -18.78
N TYR A 389 20.34 14.33 -18.78
CA TYR A 389 19.33 14.72 -17.80
C TYR A 389 19.70 14.24 -16.39
N ARG A 390 20.03 12.94 -16.24
CA ARG A 390 20.51 12.36 -14.98
C ARG A 390 21.77 13.07 -14.47
N ARG A 391 22.73 13.36 -15.34
CA ARG A 391 23.95 14.07 -14.93
C ARG A 391 23.68 15.49 -14.42
N ARG A 392 22.66 16.15 -14.96
CA ARG A 392 22.31 17.53 -14.60
C ARG A 392 21.45 17.63 -13.35
N TYR A 393 20.49 16.71 -13.18
CA TYR A 393 19.46 16.80 -12.14
C TYR A 393 19.51 15.66 -11.11
N GLY A 394 20.28 14.60 -11.34
CA GLY A 394 20.37 13.43 -10.46
C GLY A 394 21.01 13.74 -9.11
N ILE A 395 20.48 13.10 -8.07
CA ILE A 395 21.04 13.22 -6.71
C ILE A 395 22.34 12.41 -6.63
N LYS A 396 23.40 13.02 -6.06
CA LYS A 396 24.77 12.47 -6.04
C LYS A 396 24.87 11.03 -5.50
N SER A 397 24.03 10.66 -4.53
CA SER A 397 23.97 9.31 -3.97
C SER A 397 23.68 8.22 -5.00
N PHE A 398 22.99 8.56 -6.10
CA PHE A 398 22.60 7.63 -7.16
C PHE A 398 23.51 7.70 -8.40
N THR A 399 24.20 8.83 -8.62
CA THR A 399 25.04 9.05 -9.81
C THR A 399 26.47 8.49 -9.71
N ASP A 400 26.96 8.14 -8.52
CA ASP A 400 28.37 7.73 -8.33
C ASP A 400 28.64 6.24 -8.66
N LYS A 401 27.61 5.40 -8.85
CA LYS A 401 27.77 4.00 -9.31
C LYS A 401 28.03 3.86 -10.81
N GLU A 402 27.42 4.69 -11.66
CA GLU A 402 27.59 4.62 -13.13
C GLU A 402 29.06 4.85 -13.56
N LYS A 403 29.82 5.67 -12.81
CA LYS A 403 31.26 5.90 -13.07
C LYS A 403 32.16 4.68 -12.85
N ARG A 404 31.66 3.58 -12.25
CA ARG A 404 32.43 2.35 -12.05
C ARG A 404 32.31 1.35 -13.21
N ILE A 405 31.33 1.51 -14.10
CA ILE A 405 31.08 0.55 -15.19
C ILE A 405 31.91 0.90 -16.44
N ASP A 406 32.20 2.18 -16.71
CA ASP A 406 33.02 2.63 -17.85
C ASP A 406 34.57 2.50 -17.63
N ARG A 407 35.02 1.64 -16.71
CA ARG A 407 36.46 1.41 -16.43
C ARG A 407 36.92 -0.05 -16.63
N TYR A 408 36.16 -0.86 -17.34
CA TYR A 408 36.57 -2.23 -17.68
C TYR A 408 36.54 -2.48 -19.18
#